data_AF-A0A4Y2KP02-F1
#
_entry.id   AF-A0A4Y2KP02-F1
#
_cell.length_a   1.000
_cell.length_b   1.000
_cell.length_c   1.000
_cell.angle_alpha   90.00
_cell.angle_beta   90.00
_cell.angle_gamma   90.00
#
_symmetry.space_group_name_H-M   'P 1'
#
loop_
_entity.id
_entity.type
_entity.pdbx_description
1 polymer ?
#
loop_
_entity_poly.entity_id
_entity_poly.type
_entity_poly.pdbx_seq_one_letter_code
_entity_poly.pdbx_strand_id
1 'polypeptide(L)'
;MRCPRRPLIAALSCKLRNESSNLEKTRILKRDRRATVPHIASDFNDGASTSVRVRTVQRTVINMGSQSRSPTRVPLLTARHKALLFSWADNTTIDDWKHATWSDESRFQLYRTNARLRVWRRHH
;
A
#
# COMPACT_ATOMS: atom_id res chain seq x y z
N MET A 1 30.92 12.35 -38.33
CA MET A 1 30.30 11.02 -38.41
C MET A 1 30.78 10.18 -37.21
N ARG A 2 29.91 9.89 -36.25
CA ARG A 2 30.19 8.97 -35.15
C ARG A 2 28.97 8.09 -34.92
N CYS A 3 29.09 6.84 -35.29
CA CYS A 3 28.37 5.71 -34.72
C CYS A 3 29.38 4.56 -34.64
N PRO A 4 29.20 3.52 -33.79
CA PRO A 4 28.08 3.24 -32.88
C PRO A 4 28.56 2.71 -31.50
N ARG A 5 27.63 2.27 -30.63
CA ARG A 5 27.73 1.38 -29.43
C ARG A 5 26.90 2.02 -28.30
N ARG A 6 25.75 1.51 -27.84
CA ARG A 6 25.35 0.11 -27.61
C ARG A 6 23.81 0.00 -27.66
N PRO A 7 23.21 -0.52 -28.73
CA PRO A 7 21.77 -0.83 -28.75
C PRO A 7 21.41 -2.00 -27.82
N LEU A 8 22.39 -2.84 -27.44
CA LEU A 8 22.16 -4.04 -26.64
C LEU A 8 21.76 -3.77 -25.19
N ILE A 9 22.24 -2.68 -24.56
CA ILE A 9 21.85 -2.36 -23.17
C ILE A 9 20.41 -1.81 -23.13
N ALA A 10 20.02 -1.01 -24.13
CA ALA A 10 18.65 -0.55 -24.30
C ALA A 10 17.72 -1.73 -24.66
N ALA A 11 18.15 -2.64 -25.54
CA ALA A 11 17.40 -3.82 -25.92
C ALA A 11 17.24 -4.84 -24.77
N LEU A 12 18.26 -5.02 -23.91
CA LEU A 12 18.16 -5.83 -22.69
C LEU A 12 17.21 -5.21 -21.65
N SER A 13 17.23 -3.87 -21.53
CA SER A 13 16.26 -3.11 -20.72
C SER A 13 14.82 -3.24 -21.26
N CYS A 14 14.66 -3.34 -22.57
CA CYS A 14 13.36 -3.62 -23.21
C CYS A 14 12.95 -5.10 -23.13
N LYS A 15 13.87 -6.06 -23.20
CA LYS A 15 13.55 -7.50 -23.01
C LYS A 15 13.11 -7.82 -21.58
N LEU A 16 13.78 -7.28 -20.57
CA LEU A 16 13.37 -7.43 -19.16
C LEU A 16 12.06 -6.70 -18.81
N ARG A 17 11.61 -5.79 -19.68
CA ARG A 17 10.32 -5.09 -19.53
C ARG A 17 9.13 -5.94 -19.98
N ASN A 18 9.33 -6.86 -20.92
CA ASN A 18 8.24 -7.56 -21.60
C ASN A 18 8.02 -9.02 -21.16
N GLU A 19 9.02 -9.70 -20.59
CA GLU A 19 8.93 -11.14 -20.30
C GLU A 19 8.20 -11.47 -18.98
N SER A 20 8.38 -10.67 -17.92
CA SER A 20 7.56 -10.81 -16.71
C SER A 20 6.29 -9.98 -16.87
N SER A 21 5.25 -10.62 -17.41
CA SER A 21 3.93 -10.02 -17.63
C SER A 21 3.51 -9.17 -16.42
N ASN A 22 2.97 -7.97 -16.66
CA ASN A 22 2.44 -7.09 -15.60
C ASN A 22 1.41 -7.81 -14.70
N LEU A 23 0.84 -8.91 -15.19
CA LEU A 23 -0.04 -9.81 -14.45
C LEU A 23 0.66 -10.49 -13.27
N GLU A 24 1.89 -10.98 -13.43
CA GLU A 24 2.60 -11.66 -12.32
C GLU A 24 3.01 -10.68 -11.21
N LYS A 25 3.44 -9.48 -11.62
CA LYS A 25 3.78 -8.39 -10.70
C LYS A 25 2.57 -7.90 -9.90
N THR A 26 1.39 -7.85 -10.53
CA THR A 26 0.15 -7.48 -9.84
C THR A 26 -0.39 -8.61 -8.96
N ARG A 27 -0.13 -9.88 -9.29
CA ARG A 27 -0.48 -11.03 -8.43
C ARG A 27 0.27 -11.01 -7.10
N ILE A 28 1.58 -10.74 -7.11
CA ILE A 28 2.40 -10.68 -5.88
C ILE A 28 1.88 -9.58 -4.93
N LEU A 29 1.63 -8.38 -5.46
CA LEU A 29 1.06 -7.27 -4.67
C LEU A 29 -0.37 -7.54 -4.17
N LYS A 30 -1.16 -8.33 -4.90
CA LYS A 30 -2.52 -8.71 -4.50
C LYS A 30 -2.52 -9.81 -3.44
N ARG A 31 -1.59 -10.76 -3.51
CA ARG A 31 -1.39 -11.83 -2.52
C ARG A 31 -0.98 -11.23 -1.17
N ASP A 32 0.11 -10.45 -1.16
CA ASP A 32 0.67 -9.88 0.07
C ASP A 32 0.85 -8.37 0.00
N ARG A 33 -0.20 -7.64 0.37
CA ARG A 33 -0.17 -6.16 0.41
C ARG A 33 0.78 -5.60 1.47
N ARG A 34 1.27 -6.43 2.41
CA ARG A 34 2.19 -6.05 3.49
C ARG A 34 3.66 -6.37 3.20
N ALA A 35 3.96 -6.97 2.05
CA ALA A 35 5.33 -7.35 1.70
C ALA A 35 6.25 -6.13 1.59
N THR A 36 7.45 -6.24 2.16
CA THR A 36 8.49 -5.20 2.03
C THR A 36 9.17 -5.33 0.65
N VAL A 37 9.67 -4.23 0.07
CA VAL A 37 10.31 -4.24 -1.26
C VAL A 37 11.39 -5.33 -1.42
N PRO A 38 12.26 -5.61 -0.42
CA PRO A 38 13.24 -6.69 -0.52
C PRO A 38 12.61 -8.07 -0.62
N HIS A 39 11.50 -8.30 0.09
CA HIS A 39 10.76 -9.57 0.03
C HIS A 39 10.14 -9.75 -1.36
N ILE A 40 9.48 -8.71 -1.89
CA ILE A 40 8.95 -8.71 -3.26
C ILE A 40 10.06 -8.96 -4.30
N ALA A 41 11.26 -8.43 -4.06
CA ALA A 41 12.40 -8.66 -4.94
C ALA A 41 12.93 -10.09 -4.86
N SER A 42 12.89 -10.73 -3.68
CA SER A 42 13.21 -12.16 -3.53
C SER A 42 12.22 -13.01 -4.32
N ASP A 43 10.92 -12.78 -4.14
CA ASP A 43 9.86 -13.53 -4.84
C ASP A 43 9.95 -13.37 -6.36
N PHE A 44 10.42 -12.21 -6.83
CA PHE A 44 10.65 -11.96 -8.26
C PHE A 44 11.90 -12.67 -8.80
N ASN A 45 12.89 -12.91 -7.94
CA ASN A 45 14.14 -13.57 -8.29
C ASN A 45 14.05 -15.09 -8.16
N ASP A 46 13.11 -15.62 -7.37
CA ASP A 46 12.84 -17.04 -7.25
C ASP A 46 12.42 -17.62 -8.62
N GLY A 47 13.26 -18.50 -9.17
CA GLY A 47 13.05 -19.14 -10.47
C GLY A 47 13.46 -18.28 -11.68
N ALA A 48 13.99 -17.08 -11.50
CA ALA A 48 14.41 -16.21 -12.59
C ALA A 48 15.86 -16.46 -13.02
N SER A 49 16.13 -16.57 -14.33
CA SER A 49 17.49 -16.69 -14.89
C SER A 49 18.34 -15.41 -14.73
N THR A 50 17.73 -14.29 -14.31
CA THR A 50 18.40 -13.00 -14.13
C THR A 50 17.87 -12.30 -12.90
N SER A 51 18.76 -12.04 -11.93
CA SER A 51 18.39 -11.32 -10.71
C SER A 51 18.09 -9.84 -10.98
N VAL A 52 16.96 -9.38 -10.43
CA VAL A 52 16.51 -8.00 -10.44
C VAL A 52 16.85 -7.32 -9.12
N ARG A 53 17.43 -6.12 -9.21
CA ARG A 53 17.73 -5.28 -8.05
C ARG A 53 16.45 -4.74 -7.42
N VAL A 54 16.44 -4.62 -6.09
CA VAL A 54 15.36 -4.01 -5.29
C VAL A 54 14.90 -2.65 -5.83
N ARG A 55 15.84 -1.78 -6.25
CA ARG A 55 15.51 -0.45 -6.83
C ARG A 55 14.66 -0.54 -8.10
N THR A 56 14.85 -1.58 -8.89
CA THR A 56 14.14 -1.77 -10.15
C THR A 56 12.72 -2.25 -9.85
N VAL A 57 12.57 -3.17 -8.90
CA VAL A 57 11.27 -3.63 -8.39
C VAL A 57 10.47 -2.47 -7.79
N GLN A 58 11.10 -1.59 -7.02
CA GLN A 58 10.41 -0.43 -6.46
C GLN A 58 9.85 0.51 -7.54
N ARG A 59 10.65 0.81 -8.57
CA ARG A 59 10.24 1.69 -9.67
C ARG A 59 9.10 1.08 -10.49
N THR A 60 9.15 -0.22 -10.76
CA THR A 60 8.06 -0.89 -11.48
C THR A 60 6.77 -0.88 -10.66
N VAL A 61 6.82 -1.13 -9.35
CA VAL A 61 5.65 -1.06 -8.46
C VAL A 61 5.02 0.34 -8.46
N ILE A 62 5.84 1.39 -8.39
CA ILE A 62 5.36 2.78 -8.45
C ILE A 62 4.78 3.11 -9.83
N ASN A 63 5.46 2.72 -10.92
CA ASN A 63 4.98 2.94 -12.29
C ASN A 63 3.66 2.20 -12.59
N MET A 64 3.39 1.09 -11.91
CA MET A 64 2.09 0.39 -11.96
C MET A 64 1.00 1.08 -11.13
N GLY A 65 1.28 2.25 -10.54
CA GLY A 65 0.33 3.05 -9.77
C GLY A 65 0.14 2.57 -8.34
N SER A 66 1.07 1.79 -7.78
CA SER A 66 0.99 1.31 -6.39
C SER A 66 2.00 2.01 -5.48
N GLN A 67 1.57 2.36 -4.28
CA GLN A 67 2.40 3.07 -3.30
C GLN A 67 2.27 2.48 -1.90
N SER A 68 3.39 2.42 -1.18
CA SER A 68 3.46 1.98 0.20
C SER A 68 2.99 3.09 1.15
N ARG A 69 1.88 2.85 1.85
CA ARG A 69 1.18 3.82 2.72
C ARG A 69 0.89 3.21 4.10
N SER A 70 0.86 4.05 5.13
CA SER A 70 0.41 3.60 6.46
C SER A 70 -1.10 3.40 6.48
N PRO A 71 -1.62 2.25 6.94
CA PRO A 71 -3.06 2.05 7.06
C PRO A 71 -3.65 2.97 8.14
N THR A 72 -4.85 3.49 7.88
CA THR A 72 -5.64 4.23 8.87
C THR A 72 -6.06 3.28 9.99
N ARG A 73 -5.87 3.69 11.26
CA ARG A 73 -6.39 2.96 12.40
C ARG A 73 -7.90 3.19 12.45
N VAL A 74 -8.66 2.11 12.35
CA VAL A 74 -10.11 2.14 12.55
C VAL A 74 -10.45 1.17 13.68
N PRO A 75 -11.32 1.53 14.63
CA PRO A 75 -11.81 0.59 15.62
C PRO A 75 -12.55 -0.55 14.91
N LEU A 76 -12.44 -1.76 15.45
CA LEU A 76 -13.17 -2.90 14.92
C LEU A 76 -14.63 -2.78 15.37
N LEU A 77 -15.51 -2.49 14.41
CA LEU A 77 -16.95 -2.36 14.67
C LEU A 77 -17.68 -3.63 14.26
N THR A 78 -18.44 -4.20 15.21
CA THR A 78 -19.36 -5.31 14.95
C THR A 78 -20.61 -4.81 14.22
N ALA A 79 -21.41 -5.73 13.66
CA ALA A 79 -22.67 -5.36 13.01
C ALA A 79 -23.62 -4.63 13.98
N ARG A 80 -23.66 -5.06 15.25
CA ARG A 80 -24.44 -4.41 16.31
C ARG A 80 -24.00 -2.97 16.57
N HIS A 81 -22.68 -2.71 16.65
CA HIS A 81 -22.17 -1.35 16.86
C HIS A 81 -22.60 -0.43 15.71
N LYS A 82 -22.55 -0.92 14.46
CA LYS A 82 -22.97 -0.14 13.30
C LYS A 82 -24.47 0.17 13.32
N ALA A 83 -25.29 -0.81 13.66
CA ALA A 83 -26.74 -0.62 13.78
C ALA A 83 -27.10 0.41 14.86
N LEU A 84 -26.44 0.35 16.03
CA LEU A 84 -26.64 1.31 17.12
C LEU A 84 -26.17 2.72 16.75
N LEU A 85 -24.99 2.85 16.12
CA LEU A 85 -24.50 4.15 15.65
C LEU A 85 -25.44 4.75 14.59
N PHE A 86 -25.97 3.92 13.70
CA PHE A 86 -26.91 4.36 12.68
C PHE A 86 -28.24 4.79 13.28
N SER A 87 -28.83 3.98 14.17
CA SER A 87 -30.09 4.36 14.83
C SER A 87 -29.90 5.60 15.70
N TRP A 88 -28.77 5.74 16.39
CA TRP A 88 -28.49 6.94 17.18
C TRP A 88 -28.36 8.19 16.31
N ALA A 89 -27.68 8.07 15.16
CA ALA A 89 -27.54 9.18 14.20
C ALA A 89 -28.88 9.57 13.55
N ASP A 90 -29.79 8.62 13.36
CA ASP A 90 -31.12 8.87 12.78
C ASP A 90 -32.08 9.52 13.80
N ASN A 91 -31.96 9.14 15.07
CA ASN A 91 -32.85 9.63 16.13
C ASN A 91 -32.36 10.93 16.80
N THR A 92 -31.18 11.44 16.44
CA THR A 92 -30.67 12.70 17.03
C THR A 92 -31.16 13.92 16.26
N THR A 93 -31.74 14.87 16.98
CA THR A 93 -32.24 16.16 16.46
C THR A 93 -31.25 17.28 16.77
N ILE A 94 -31.24 18.34 15.96
CA ILE A 94 -30.40 19.54 16.17
C ILE A 94 -30.56 20.13 17.58
N ASP A 95 -31.75 20.05 18.17
CA ASP A 95 -32.03 20.59 19.51
C ASP A 95 -31.32 19.78 20.62
N ASP A 96 -31.17 18.47 20.45
CA ASP A 96 -30.44 17.60 21.39
C ASP A 96 -28.98 18.05 21.55
N TRP A 97 -28.39 18.60 20.49
CA TRP A 97 -27.01 19.09 20.49
C TRP A 97 -26.83 20.39 21.27
N LYS A 98 -27.87 21.21 21.44
CA LYS A 98 -27.78 22.49 22.18
C LYS A 98 -27.52 22.28 23.68
N HIS A 99 -27.87 21.11 24.19
CA HIS A 99 -27.74 20.74 25.60
C HIS A 99 -26.66 19.66 25.83
N ALA A 100 -26.01 19.18 24.77
CA ALA A 100 -24.98 18.16 24.87
C ALA A 100 -23.66 18.75 25.39
N THR A 101 -23.14 18.20 26.50
CA THR A 101 -21.79 18.47 27.00
C THR A 101 -20.95 17.21 26.87
N TRP A 102 -19.77 17.33 26.26
CA TRP A 102 -18.87 16.21 26.03
C TRP A 102 -17.72 16.21 27.05
N SER A 103 -17.37 15.05 27.58
CA SER A 103 -16.15 14.82 28.33
C SER A 103 -15.47 13.56 27.78
N ASP A 104 -14.20 13.67 27.41
CA ASP A 104 -13.37 12.53 27.01
C ASP A 104 -12.02 12.59 27.73
N GLU A 105 -11.47 11.43 28.06
CA GLU A 105 -10.21 11.31 28.79
C GLU A 105 -9.09 10.94 27.82
N SER A 106 -8.20 11.90 27.53
CA SER A 106 -7.10 11.68 26.61
C SER A 106 -5.86 11.14 27.31
N ARG A 107 -5.43 9.93 26.93
CA ARG A 107 -4.18 9.33 27.42
C ARG A 107 -3.00 9.68 26.51
N PHE A 108 -2.13 10.58 26.96
CA PHE A 108 -0.90 10.95 26.22
C PHE A 108 0.25 9.96 26.52
N GLN A 109 0.99 9.55 25.49
CA GLN A 109 2.17 8.68 25.62
C GLN A 109 3.40 9.40 25.03
N LEU A 110 4.45 9.61 25.84
CA LEU A 110 5.60 10.45 25.51
C LEU A 110 6.65 9.83 24.57
N TYR A 111 6.76 8.49 24.50
CA TYR A 111 7.90 7.83 23.83
C TYR A 111 7.55 6.79 22.76
N ARG A 112 6.32 6.80 22.26
CA ARG A 112 5.91 5.75 21.31
C ARG A 112 6.46 6.00 19.91
N THR A 113 7.39 5.17 19.46
CA THR A 113 7.77 5.08 18.05
C THR A 113 6.61 4.51 17.23
N ASN A 114 6.11 5.30 16.28
CA ASN A 114 5.05 4.91 15.35
C ASN A 114 5.60 3.92 14.29
N ALA A 115 5.99 2.72 14.71
CA ALA A 115 6.36 1.64 13.79
C ALA A 115 5.07 1.10 13.12
N ARG A 116 4.60 1.80 12.10
CA ARG A 116 3.43 1.41 11.31
C ARG A 116 3.88 0.48 10.19
N LEU A 117 3.36 -0.74 10.18
CA LEU A 117 3.46 -1.61 9.00
C LEU A 117 2.79 -0.90 7.83
N ARG A 118 3.56 -0.66 6.78
CA ARG A 118 3.05 -0.04 5.55
C ARG A 118 2.40 -1.10 4.69
N VAL A 119 1.40 -0.68 3.92
CA VAL A 119 0.62 -1.52 3.02
C VAL A 119 0.66 -0.90 1.63
N TRP A 120 0.82 -1.72 0.60
CA TRP A 120 0.71 -1.28 -0.79
C TRP A 120 -0.74 -0.99 -1.15
N ARG A 121 -1.01 0.21 -1.68
CA ARG A 121 -2.32 0.60 -2.21
C ARG A 121 -2.16 1.18 -3.61
N ARG A 122 -3.14 0.89 -4.47
CA ARG A 122 -3.25 1.53 -5.77
C ARG A 122 -3.74 2.96 -5.60
N HIS A 123 -3.21 3.88 -6.39
CA HIS A 123 -3.78 5.21 -6.54
C HIS A 123 -5.15 5.08 -7.22
N HIS A 124 -6.16 5.79 -6.70
CA HIS A 124 -7.46 5.95 -7.36
C HIS A 124 -7.35 6.97 -8.50
#